data_AF-A0A7S4KV02-F1
#
_entry.id   AF-A0A7S4KV02-F1
#
_cell.length_a   1.000
_cell.length_b   1.000
_cell.length_c   1.000
_cell.angle_alpha   90.00
_cell.angle_beta   90.00
_cell.angle_gamma   90.00
#
_symmetry.space_group_name_H-M   'P 1'
#
loop_
_entity.id
_entity.type
_entity.pdbx_description
1 polymer ?
#
loop_
_entity_poly.entity_id
_entity_poly.type
_entity_poly.pdbx_seq_one_letter_code
_entity_poly.pdbx_strand_id
1 'polypeptide(L)'
;YGINDGDKTYAHRKEGQKNFLEFVDEPEDSIRWKREGIYGAYSYGPPEKRVSVILLDVRYFKESPDNILGEKQWKWLDETLGVAVRTSKVVMIGSGTQILPANKPLSEKFGIKQRRKLLGLLQKHLGKKYVELGGGGEREVQGGGELPVVLLLSGDVHYAEILRLNCPLVTPSASSPSLSSPVYPVHEVTSSGLTHALGYHFSFSILKKLAISFINTTTRVVGQEYEDLNYGMLEIDWNAKPLTVKAEIWGIEGRALEYEVKSV
;
A
#
# COMPACT_ATOMS: atom_id res chain seq x y z
N TYR A 1 10.49 8.98 -17.67
CA TYR A 1 11.82 9.62 -17.60
C TYR A 1 12.69 8.83 -16.64
N GLY A 2 13.71 8.11 -17.11
CA GLY A 2 14.59 7.29 -16.27
C GLY A 2 15.19 6.09 -17.02
N ILE A 3 15.92 5.25 -16.30
CA ILE A 3 16.41 3.94 -16.73
C ILE A 3 15.58 2.84 -16.06
N ASN A 4 15.43 1.68 -16.72
CA ASN A 4 14.84 0.52 -16.08
C ASN A 4 15.62 0.17 -14.80
N ASP A 5 14.89 -0.10 -13.73
CA ASP A 5 15.41 -0.36 -12.39
C ASP A 5 16.31 0.71 -11.77
N GLY A 6 16.25 1.95 -12.27
CA GLY A 6 17.01 3.08 -11.75
C GLY A 6 16.83 3.27 -10.24
N ASP A 7 17.92 3.59 -9.56
CA ASP A 7 17.99 3.75 -8.12
C ASP A 7 18.77 5.03 -7.72
N LYS A 8 19.24 5.14 -6.47
CA LYS A 8 19.99 6.32 -6.02
C LYS A 8 21.24 6.63 -6.84
N THR A 9 21.81 5.63 -7.52
CA THR A 9 23.06 5.73 -8.27
C THR A 9 22.86 6.27 -9.69
N TYR A 10 21.60 6.36 -10.13
CA TYR A 10 21.28 6.94 -11.44
C TYR A 10 21.66 8.43 -11.47
N ALA A 11 22.65 8.76 -12.30
CA ALA A 11 23.25 10.10 -12.36
C ALA A 11 22.23 11.20 -12.70
N HIS A 12 21.20 10.88 -13.50
CA HIS A 12 20.21 11.85 -13.99
C HIS A 12 18.89 11.82 -13.21
N ARG A 13 18.88 11.36 -11.95
CA ARG A 13 17.65 11.25 -11.15
C ARG A 13 16.97 12.61 -10.88
N LYS A 14 17.74 13.69 -10.78
CA LYS A 14 17.20 15.05 -10.55
C LYS A 14 16.48 15.56 -11.79
N GLU A 15 17.09 15.37 -12.96
CA GLU A 15 16.51 15.67 -14.26
C GLU A 15 15.30 14.77 -14.53
N GLY A 16 15.38 13.48 -14.17
CA GLY A 16 14.25 12.55 -14.24
C GLY A 16 13.06 13.00 -13.40
N GLN A 17 13.30 13.43 -12.16
CA GLN A 17 12.28 14.03 -11.30
C GLN A 17 11.68 15.29 -11.94
N LYS A 18 12.52 16.23 -12.40
CA LYS A 18 12.07 17.46 -13.05
C LYS A 18 11.14 17.14 -14.23
N ASN A 19 11.60 16.29 -15.14
CA ASN A 19 10.83 15.93 -16.34
C ASN A 19 9.51 15.22 -15.99
N PHE A 20 9.51 14.38 -14.94
CA PHE A 20 8.26 13.76 -14.46
C PHE A 20 7.28 14.82 -13.94
N LEU A 21 7.75 15.75 -13.11
CA LEU A 21 6.90 16.82 -12.56
C LEU A 21 6.35 17.75 -13.65
N GLU A 22 7.16 18.07 -14.68
CA GLU A 22 6.70 18.82 -15.86
C GLU A 22 5.64 18.02 -16.65
N PHE A 23 5.83 16.72 -16.84
CA PHE A 23 4.90 15.89 -17.61
C PHE A 23 3.53 15.70 -16.95
N VAL A 24 3.48 15.66 -15.62
CA VAL A 24 2.21 15.54 -14.87
C VAL A 24 1.59 16.90 -14.52
N ASP A 25 2.11 17.99 -15.10
CA ASP A 25 1.69 19.37 -14.84
C ASP A 25 1.64 19.70 -13.34
N GLU A 26 2.71 19.34 -12.60
CA GLU A 26 2.75 19.58 -11.16
C GLU A 26 2.68 21.08 -10.83
N PRO A 27 1.81 21.52 -9.90
CA PRO A 27 1.72 22.92 -9.51
C PRO A 27 3.07 23.53 -9.10
N GLU A 28 3.38 24.73 -9.60
CA GLU A 28 4.68 25.39 -9.40
C GLU A 28 5.02 25.65 -7.92
N ASP A 29 4.02 25.81 -7.07
CA ASP A 29 4.19 26.04 -5.63
C ASP A 29 4.40 24.75 -4.82
N SER A 30 4.26 23.58 -5.46
CA SER A 30 4.41 22.28 -4.83
C SER A 30 5.78 22.10 -4.18
N ILE A 31 5.78 21.48 -2.98
CA ILE A 31 7.01 21.10 -2.28
C ILE A 31 7.84 20.09 -3.10
N ARG A 32 7.23 19.35 -4.04
CA ARG A 32 7.91 18.35 -4.87
C ARG A 32 8.97 18.95 -5.80
N TRP A 33 8.87 20.25 -6.13
CA TRP A 33 9.92 20.98 -6.85
C TRP A 33 11.14 21.31 -5.99
N LYS A 34 10.96 21.39 -4.67
CA LYS A 34 11.95 21.92 -3.71
C LYS A 34 12.63 20.83 -2.87
N ARG A 35 12.15 19.59 -2.98
CA ARG A 35 12.71 18.43 -2.26
C ARG A 35 13.17 17.35 -3.22
N GLU A 36 14.05 16.50 -2.72
CA GLU A 36 14.44 15.26 -3.39
C GLU A 36 13.30 14.24 -3.33
N GLY A 37 13.05 13.55 -4.44
CA GLY A 37 11.99 12.55 -4.58
C GLY A 37 10.61 13.15 -4.86
N ILE A 38 9.75 12.35 -5.49
CA ILE A 38 8.41 12.76 -5.97
C ILE A 38 7.25 12.25 -5.11
N TYR A 39 7.56 11.70 -3.94
CA TYR A 39 6.57 11.26 -2.96
C TYR A 39 5.62 12.40 -2.59
N GLY A 40 4.41 12.10 -2.12
CA GLY A 40 3.38 13.12 -1.89
C GLY A 40 2.17 12.56 -1.17
N ALA A 41 1.31 13.44 -0.67
CA ALA A 41 0.06 13.03 -0.02
C ALA A 41 -1.07 14.00 -0.34
N TYR A 42 -2.26 13.44 -0.51
CA TYR A 42 -3.48 14.15 -0.90
C TYR A 42 -4.61 13.74 0.02
N SER A 43 -5.54 14.65 0.26
CA SER A 43 -6.76 14.38 1.02
C SER A 43 -7.97 14.83 0.22
N TYR A 44 -8.97 13.97 0.14
CA TYR A 44 -10.18 14.18 -0.64
C TYR A 44 -11.41 14.04 0.23
N GLY A 45 -12.45 14.80 -0.11
CA GLY A 45 -13.74 14.75 0.56
C GLY A 45 -13.79 15.48 1.91
N PRO A 46 -15.01 15.65 2.44
CA PRO A 46 -15.24 16.30 3.72
C PRO A 46 -14.82 15.39 4.90
N PRO A 47 -14.63 15.93 6.13
CA PRO A 47 -14.11 15.18 7.28
C PRO A 47 -14.78 13.82 7.55
N GLU A 48 -16.08 13.72 7.34
CA GLU A 48 -16.89 12.52 7.57
C GLU A 48 -16.74 11.43 6.50
N LYS A 49 -16.23 11.80 5.32
CA LYS A 49 -15.95 10.89 4.17
C LYS A 49 -14.53 11.07 3.65
N ARG A 50 -13.60 11.43 4.52
CA ARG A 50 -12.26 11.81 4.09
C ARG A 50 -11.45 10.59 3.65
N VAL A 51 -10.81 10.71 2.49
CA VAL A 51 -9.86 9.74 1.94
C VAL A 51 -8.48 10.39 1.91
N SER A 52 -7.46 9.73 2.46
CA SER A 52 -6.07 10.13 2.29
C SER A 52 -5.36 9.20 1.33
N VAL A 53 -4.64 9.76 0.36
CA VAL A 53 -3.78 9.03 -0.58
C VAL A 53 -2.35 9.45 -0.32
N ILE A 54 -1.49 8.51 0.07
CA ILE A 54 -0.07 8.70 0.34
C ILE A 54 0.70 7.96 -0.76
N LEU A 55 1.45 8.68 -1.59
CA LEU A 55 2.26 8.11 -2.66
C LEU A 55 3.73 8.09 -2.25
N LEU A 56 4.32 6.90 -2.25
CA LEU A 56 5.73 6.68 -1.97
C LEU A 56 6.56 6.78 -3.25
N ASP A 57 7.72 7.42 -3.15
CA ASP A 57 8.81 7.26 -4.11
C ASP A 57 9.72 6.12 -3.61
N VAL A 58 9.76 5.03 -4.36
CA VAL A 58 10.53 3.81 -3.99
C VAL A 58 11.77 3.63 -4.85
N ARG A 59 12.13 4.63 -5.67
CA ARG A 59 13.26 4.56 -6.61
C ARG A 59 14.30 5.64 -6.32
N TYR A 60 13.90 6.88 -6.03
CA TYR A 60 14.84 8.01 -5.92
C TYR A 60 15.94 7.82 -4.86
N PHE A 61 15.58 7.21 -3.72
CA PHE A 61 16.48 6.96 -2.60
C PHE A 61 16.91 5.50 -2.47
N LYS A 62 16.50 4.62 -3.40
CA LYS A 62 16.73 3.19 -3.31
C LYS A 62 18.22 2.88 -3.37
N GLU A 63 18.73 2.20 -2.35
CA GLU A 63 20.09 1.65 -2.30
C GLU A 63 20.08 0.12 -2.35
N SER A 64 19.04 -0.47 -1.77
CA SER A 64 18.80 -1.90 -1.74
C SER A 64 17.33 -2.14 -1.36
N PRO A 65 16.78 -3.35 -1.49
CA PRO A 65 15.43 -3.66 -1.00
C PRO A 65 15.23 -3.33 0.49
N ASP A 66 16.29 -3.38 1.31
CA ASP A 66 16.27 -3.03 2.73
C ASP A 66 16.61 -1.55 3.02
N ASN A 67 16.81 -0.73 1.99
CA ASN A 67 16.97 0.72 2.08
C ASN A 67 16.38 1.42 0.84
N ILE A 68 15.08 1.73 0.86
CA ILE A 68 14.34 2.20 -0.33
C ILE A 68 13.88 3.66 -0.28
N LEU A 69 13.41 4.17 0.88
CA LEU A 69 12.81 5.51 0.97
C LEU A 69 13.80 6.59 1.44
N GLY A 70 14.91 6.21 2.07
CA GLY A 70 15.79 7.18 2.74
C GLY A 70 15.17 7.83 3.98
N GLU A 71 16.00 8.49 4.79
CA GLU A 71 15.59 8.97 6.12
C GLU A 71 14.53 10.08 6.06
N LYS A 72 14.67 11.03 5.13
CA LYS A 72 13.77 12.18 4.98
C LYS A 72 12.34 11.74 4.64
N GLN A 73 12.19 10.81 3.69
CA GLN A 73 10.88 10.29 3.32
C GLN A 73 10.30 9.41 4.43
N TRP A 74 11.12 8.63 5.14
CA TRP A 74 10.64 7.86 6.29
C TRP A 74 10.09 8.76 7.41
N LYS A 75 10.77 9.86 7.72
CA LYS A 75 10.29 10.85 8.69
C LYS A 75 8.98 11.49 8.23
N TRP A 76 8.96 11.95 6.97
CA TRP A 76 7.74 12.51 6.37
C TRP A 76 6.57 11.52 6.39
N LEU A 77 6.82 10.24 6.11
CA LEU A 77 5.79 9.20 6.10
C LEU A 77 5.22 8.95 7.49
N ASP A 78 6.05 8.93 8.54
CA ASP A 78 5.59 8.79 9.93
C ASP A 78 4.61 9.93 10.30
N GLU A 79 4.99 11.18 10.02
CA GLU A 79 4.17 12.36 10.29
C GLU A 79 2.86 12.34 9.48
N THR A 80 2.96 12.08 8.16
CA THR A 80 1.84 12.08 7.22
C THR A 80 0.84 10.96 7.53
N LEU A 81 1.34 9.74 7.80
CA LEU A 81 0.50 8.59 8.13
C LEU A 81 -0.24 8.83 9.45
N GLY A 82 0.40 9.45 10.44
CA GLY A 82 -0.26 9.82 11.69
C GLY A 82 -1.43 10.78 11.47
N VAL A 83 -1.27 11.80 10.62
CA VAL A 83 -2.35 12.72 10.26
C VAL A 83 -3.47 11.99 9.51
N ALA A 84 -3.12 11.17 8.52
CA ALA A 84 -4.08 10.41 7.71
C ALA A 84 -4.93 9.47 8.57
N VAL A 85 -4.31 8.66 9.43
CA VAL A 85 -5.02 7.72 10.32
C VAL A 85 -5.96 8.45 11.29
N ARG A 86 -5.60 9.65 11.76
CA ARG A 86 -6.46 10.41 12.69
C ARG A 86 -7.67 11.05 12.01
N THR A 87 -7.52 11.47 10.76
CA THR A 87 -8.46 12.40 10.10
C THR A 87 -9.27 11.78 8.97
N SER A 88 -8.90 10.60 8.50
CA SER A 88 -9.53 9.95 7.34
C SER A 88 -10.30 8.70 7.72
N LYS A 89 -11.24 8.31 6.86
CA LYS A 89 -11.99 7.05 6.93
C LYS A 89 -11.36 5.96 6.08
N VAL A 90 -10.65 6.37 5.02
CA VAL A 90 -9.85 5.48 4.16
C VAL A 90 -8.46 6.08 3.99
N VAL A 91 -7.43 5.27 4.18
CA VAL A 91 -6.02 5.64 3.97
C VAL A 91 -5.44 4.69 2.94
N MET A 92 -5.04 5.23 1.79
CA MET A 92 -4.39 4.49 0.71
C MET A 92 -2.90 4.83 0.70
N ILE A 93 -2.03 3.83 0.63
CA ILE A 93 -0.59 3.99 0.51
C ILE A 93 -0.14 3.35 -0.79
N GLY A 94 0.18 4.17 -1.80
CA GLY A 94 0.67 3.73 -3.09
C GLY A 94 2.18 3.54 -3.11
N SER A 95 2.63 2.43 -3.68
CA SER A 95 4.03 2.06 -3.87
C SER A 95 4.24 1.51 -5.28
N GLY A 96 5.38 1.82 -5.89
CA GLY A 96 5.73 1.25 -7.20
C GLY A 96 5.90 -0.27 -7.15
N THR A 97 6.40 -0.81 -6.03
CA THR A 97 6.67 -2.23 -5.83
C THR A 97 5.86 -2.80 -4.66
N GLN A 98 5.76 -4.13 -4.60
CA GLN A 98 4.95 -4.79 -3.57
C GLN A 98 5.52 -4.64 -2.15
N ILE A 99 4.67 -4.68 -1.13
CA ILE A 99 5.05 -4.41 0.27
C ILE A 99 4.90 -5.64 1.18
N LEU A 100 3.72 -6.24 1.23
CA LEU A 100 3.34 -7.33 2.11
C LEU A 100 4.02 -8.68 1.82
N PRO A 101 4.31 -9.10 0.57
CA PRO A 101 4.84 -10.43 0.35
C PRO A 101 6.28 -10.51 0.87
N ALA A 102 6.53 -11.38 1.86
CA ALA A 102 7.88 -11.55 2.42
C ALA A 102 8.69 -12.64 1.70
N ASN A 103 8.00 -13.58 1.04
CA ASN A 103 8.56 -14.86 0.63
C ASN A 103 8.46 -15.13 -0.89
N LYS A 104 8.20 -14.10 -1.70
CA LYS A 104 8.20 -14.27 -3.16
C LYS A 104 9.64 -14.26 -3.69
N PRO A 105 10.14 -15.34 -4.29
CA PRO A 105 11.42 -15.30 -5.00
C PRO A 105 11.32 -14.38 -6.23
N LEU A 106 12.42 -13.73 -6.62
CA LEU A 106 12.60 -13.03 -7.91
C LEU A 106 11.72 -11.80 -8.22
N SER A 107 10.77 -11.41 -7.38
CA SER A 107 10.03 -10.14 -7.51
C SER A 107 10.73 -8.97 -6.81
N GLU A 108 10.76 -7.80 -7.45
CA GLU A 108 11.12 -6.57 -6.77
C GLU A 108 10.01 -6.16 -5.79
N LYS A 109 10.40 -5.90 -4.54
CA LYS A 109 9.50 -5.61 -3.42
C LYS A 109 10.27 -5.01 -2.25
N PHE A 110 9.54 -4.56 -1.24
CA PHE A 110 10.13 -4.13 0.03
C PHE A 110 10.93 -5.29 0.66
N GLY A 111 12.18 -5.00 1.02
CA GLY A 111 12.98 -5.87 1.86
C GLY A 111 12.36 -6.02 3.25
N ILE A 112 12.75 -7.09 3.94
CA ILE A 112 12.16 -7.48 5.23
C ILE A 112 12.26 -6.33 6.26
N LYS A 113 13.37 -5.58 6.28
CA LYS A 113 13.56 -4.48 7.23
C LYS A 113 12.62 -3.31 6.93
N GLN A 114 12.51 -2.91 5.66
CA GLN A 114 11.68 -1.79 5.23
C GLN A 114 10.19 -2.11 5.38
N ARG A 115 9.81 -3.35 5.03
CA ARG A 115 8.47 -3.89 5.28
C ARG A 115 8.10 -3.81 6.76
N ARG A 116 8.96 -4.32 7.65
CA ARG A 116 8.73 -4.24 9.11
C ARG A 116 8.63 -2.79 9.60
N LYS A 117 9.45 -1.89 9.06
CA LYS A 117 9.40 -0.47 9.41
C LYS A 117 8.07 0.17 9.06
N LEU A 118 7.52 -0.09 7.85
CA LEU A 118 6.19 0.41 7.47
C LEU A 118 5.08 -0.17 8.35
N LEU A 119 5.08 -1.49 8.56
CA LEU A 119 4.11 -2.16 9.42
C LEU A 119 4.16 -1.63 10.86
N GLY A 120 5.36 -1.33 11.37
CA GLY A 120 5.54 -0.69 12.68
C GLY A 120 4.95 0.72 12.76
N LEU A 121 5.05 1.52 11.69
CA LEU A 121 4.39 2.83 11.64
C LEU A 121 2.86 2.69 11.61
N LEU A 122 2.34 1.72 10.86
CA LEU A 122 0.90 1.41 10.86
C LEU A 122 0.43 1.01 12.25
N GLN A 123 1.13 0.07 12.90
CA GLN A 123 0.83 -0.35 14.27
C GLN A 123 0.88 0.81 15.26
N LYS A 124 1.90 1.67 15.18
CA LYS A 124 2.05 2.86 16.02
C LYS A 124 0.85 3.80 15.91
N HIS A 125 0.42 4.14 14.70
CA HIS A 125 -0.64 5.14 14.51
C HIS A 125 -2.04 4.55 14.67
N LEU A 126 -2.29 3.34 14.18
CA LEU A 126 -3.56 2.62 14.40
C LEU A 126 -3.75 2.27 15.87
N GLY A 127 -2.69 1.86 16.58
CA GLY A 127 -2.73 1.59 18.02
C GLY A 127 -3.06 2.82 18.85
N LYS A 128 -2.50 3.99 18.50
CA LYS A 128 -2.90 5.27 19.11
C LYS A 128 -4.38 5.57 18.87
N LYS A 129 -4.84 5.46 17.61
CA LYS A 129 -6.24 5.70 17.26
C LYS A 129 -7.19 4.72 17.97
N TYR A 130 -6.80 3.45 18.06
CA TYR A 130 -7.56 2.42 18.76
C TYR A 130 -7.77 2.77 20.24
N VAL A 131 -6.73 3.24 20.93
CA VAL A 131 -6.84 3.72 22.32
C VAL A 131 -7.69 4.98 22.42
N GLU A 132 -7.56 5.93 21.48
CA GLU A 132 -8.43 7.12 21.42
C GLU A 132 -9.91 6.77 21.26
N LEU A 133 -10.21 5.66 20.57
CA LEU A 133 -11.56 5.12 20.37
C LEU A 133 -12.05 4.25 21.56
N GLY A 134 -11.30 4.21 22.67
CA GLY A 134 -11.67 3.45 23.87
C GLY A 134 -11.17 2.00 23.90
N GLY A 135 -10.37 1.58 22.92
CA GLY A 135 -9.79 0.25 22.85
C GLY A 135 -8.72 0.01 23.93
N GLY A 136 -8.77 -1.14 24.60
CA GLY A 136 -7.75 -1.59 25.56
C GLY A 136 -7.94 -1.14 27.02
N GLY A 137 -9.08 -0.53 27.37
CA GLY A 137 -9.47 -0.26 28.76
C GLY A 137 -10.55 -1.23 29.29
N GLU A 138 -10.69 -1.33 30.62
CA GLU A 138 -11.74 -2.13 31.30
C GLU A 138 -13.14 -1.46 31.26
N ARG A 139 -13.23 -0.20 30.84
CA ARG A 139 -14.49 0.56 30.77
C ARG A 139 -14.89 0.74 29.31
N GLU A 140 -16.08 0.27 28.96
CA GLU A 140 -16.80 0.67 27.76
C GLU A 140 -16.88 2.20 27.71
N VAL A 141 -16.08 2.81 26.84
CA VAL A 141 -16.31 4.20 26.46
C VAL A 141 -17.46 4.16 25.46
N GLN A 142 -18.61 4.72 25.85
CA GLN A 142 -19.71 4.98 24.94
C GLN A 142 -19.25 6.00 23.88
N GLY A 143 -18.72 5.49 22.79
CA GLY A 143 -18.15 6.27 21.69
C GLY A 143 -17.65 5.34 20.58
N GLY A 144 -18.55 4.53 20.01
CA GLY A 144 -18.25 3.57 18.95
C GLY A 144 -17.81 4.26 17.66
N GLY A 145 -16.50 4.45 17.52
CA GLY A 145 -15.87 4.84 16.26
C GLY A 145 -15.06 3.69 15.68
N GLU A 146 -14.95 3.67 14.36
CA GLU A 146 -14.20 2.65 13.62
C GLU A 146 -12.80 3.17 13.28
N LEU A 147 -11.82 2.27 13.27
CA LEU A 147 -10.52 2.51 12.66
C LEU A 147 -10.70 2.74 11.15
N PRO A 148 -9.87 3.60 10.52
CA PRO A 148 -9.94 3.80 9.08
C PRO A 148 -9.59 2.51 8.35
N VAL A 149 -10.18 2.31 7.17
CA VAL A 149 -9.70 1.28 6.23
C VAL A 149 -8.32 1.69 5.72
N VAL A 150 -7.35 0.78 5.75
CA VAL A 150 -5.98 0.98 5.24
C VAL A 150 -5.73 0.03 4.08
N LEU A 151 -5.43 0.59 2.91
CA LEU A 151 -5.10 -0.15 1.70
C LEU A 151 -3.69 0.21 1.23
N LEU A 152 -2.88 -0.82 0.97
CA LEU A 152 -1.64 -0.67 0.22
C LEU A 152 -1.96 -0.90 -1.27
N LEU A 153 -1.41 -0.07 -2.15
CA LEU A 153 -1.58 -0.19 -3.60
C LEU A 153 -0.20 -0.42 -4.23
N SER A 154 -0.08 -1.40 -5.11
CA SER A 154 1.21 -1.73 -5.73
C SER A 154 1.11 -2.22 -7.19
N GLY A 155 2.27 -2.25 -7.86
CA GLY A 155 2.41 -2.63 -9.26
C GLY A 155 3.70 -3.42 -9.54
N ASP A 156 4.38 -3.12 -10.65
CA ASP A 156 5.67 -3.68 -11.11
C ASP A 156 5.64 -5.14 -11.61
N VAL A 157 4.76 -5.97 -11.06
CA VAL A 157 4.84 -7.42 -11.24
C VAL A 157 4.11 -8.02 -12.46
N HIS A 158 3.43 -7.22 -13.27
CA HIS A 158 2.68 -7.64 -14.48
C HIS A 158 1.58 -8.69 -14.25
N TYR A 159 1.03 -8.75 -13.04
CA TYR A 159 -0.20 -9.47 -12.71
C TYR A 159 -0.94 -8.69 -11.63
N ALA A 160 -2.11 -9.18 -11.25
CA ALA A 160 -2.90 -8.67 -10.15
C ALA A 160 -3.09 -9.71 -9.06
N GLU A 161 -3.22 -9.24 -7.82
CA GLU A 161 -3.61 -10.08 -6.70
C GLU A 161 -4.09 -9.24 -5.52
N ILE A 162 -4.69 -9.90 -4.55
CA ILE A 162 -5.05 -9.29 -3.27
C ILE A 162 -4.36 -10.05 -2.14
N LEU A 163 -3.59 -9.30 -1.36
CA LEU A 163 -2.86 -9.80 -0.19
C LEU A 163 -3.52 -9.28 1.08
N ARG A 164 -3.43 -10.08 2.14
CA ARG A 164 -3.88 -9.72 3.49
C ARG A 164 -2.84 -10.16 4.51
N LEU A 165 -2.52 -9.27 5.43
CA LEU A 165 -1.75 -9.57 6.62
C LEU A 165 -2.48 -9.06 7.85
N ASN A 166 -2.78 -9.95 8.80
CA ASN A 166 -3.32 -9.55 10.09
C ASN A 166 -2.17 -9.05 10.97
N CYS A 167 -2.19 -7.76 11.31
CA CYS A 167 -1.21 -7.13 12.17
C CYS A 167 -1.79 -6.94 13.57
N PRO A 168 -1.12 -7.37 14.64
CA PRO A 168 -1.60 -7.08 15.99
C PRO A 168 -1.56 -5.57 16.24
N LEU A 169 -2.63 -5.05 16.83
CA LEU A 169 -2.68 -3.69 17.35
C LEU A 169 -1.89 -3.65 18.67
N VAL A 170 -0.97 -2.70 18.77
CA VAL A 170 -0.13 -2.50 19.95
C VAL A 170 -0.45 -1.14 20.53
N THR A 171 -0.89 -1.11 21.79
CA THR A 171 -1.14 0.17 22.47
C THR A 171 0.20 0.87 22.76
N PRO A 172 0.23 2.21 22.86
CA PRO A 172 1.47 2.94 23.13
C PRO A 172 2.17 2.54 24.44
N SER A 173 1.44 1.97 25.40
CA SER A 173 1.97 1.49 26.69
C SER A 173 2.54 0.07 26.63
N ALA A 174 2.25 -0.70 25.58
CA ALA A 174 2.72 -2.09 25.45
C ALA A 174 4.08 -2.13 24.74
N SER A 175 5.01 -2.90 25.31
CA SER A 175 6.35 -3.11 24.73
C SER A 175 6.36 -4.16 23.62
N SER A 176 5.36 -5.03 23.55
CA SER A 176 5.19 -6.07 22.52
C SER A 176 3.72 -6.48 22.41
N PRO A 177 3.27 -6.98 21.24
CA PRO A 177 1.94 -7.55 21.09
C PRO A 177 1.78 -8.80 21.96
N SER A 178 0.63 -8.91 22.63
CA SER A 178 0.21 -10.15 23.33
C SER A 178 -0.52 -11.08 22.37
N LEU A 179 -0.63 -12.37 22.73
CA LEU A 179 -1.41 -13.35 21.96
C LEU A 179 -2.91 -12.98 21.89
N SER A 180 -3.40 -12.20 22.86
CA SER A 180 -4.77 -11.69 22.94
C SER A 180 -4.97 -10.31 22.30
N SER A 181 -3.92 -9.72 21.72
CA SER A 181 -4.02 -8.39 21.12
C SER A 181 -4.97 -8.43 19.92
N PRO A 182 -5.91 -7.47 19.80
CA PRO A 182 -6.78 -7.41 18.64
C PRO A 182 -5.95 -7.23 17.37
N VAL A 183 -6.42 -7.80 16.27
CA VAL A 183 -5.72 -7.76 14.98
C VAL A 183 -6.39 -6.79 14.02
N TYR A 184 -5.57 -6.02 13.33
CA TYR A 184 -5.97 -5.15 12.24
C TYR A 184 -5.54 -5.78 10.91
N PRO A 185 -6.47 -6.08 9.99
CA PRO A 185 -6.13 -6.63 8.68
C PRO A 185 -5.62 -5.52 7.76
N VAL A 186 -4.35 -5.62 7.35
CA VAL A 186 -3.76 -4.77 6.32
C VAL A 186 -3.87 -5.49 4.99
N HIS A 187 -4.49 -4.83 4.01
CA HIS A 187 -4.63 -5.37 2.66
C HIS A 187 -3.69 -4.66 1.70
N GLU A 188 -3.20 -5.41 0.72
CA GLU A 188 -2.51 -4.87 -0.44
C GLU A 188 -3.24 -5.31 -1.70
N VAL A 189 -3.61 -4.35 -2.53
CA VAL A 189 -4.24 -4.55 -3.83
C VAL A 189 -3.18 -4.26 -4.88
N THR A 190 -2.72 -5.31 -5.56
CA THR A 190 -1.75 -5.19 -6.65
C THR A 190 -2.49 -5.26 -7.97
N SER A 191 -2.27 -4.29 -8.85
CA SER A 191 -2.69 -4.32 -10.25
C SER A 191 -1.58 -3.77 -11.12
N SER A 192 -1.09 -4.60 -12.04
CA SER A 192 0.10 -4.30 -12.83
C SER A 192 -0.03 -4.72 -14.30
N GLY A 193 -1.25 -5.04 -14.75
CA GLY A 193 -1.50 -5.63 -16.07
C GLY A 193 -1.90 -4.64 -17.17
N LEU A 194 -1.67 -3.33 -17.02
CA LEU A 194 -2.32 -2.36 -17.93
C LEU A 194 -1.81 -2.44 -19.37
N THR A 195 -0.53 -2.76 -19.57
CA THR A 195 0.11 -2.84 -20.90
C THR A 195 0.80 -4.18 -21.15
N HIS A 196 1.22 -4.87 -20.09
CA HIS A 196 1.92 -6.14 -20.14
C HIS A 196 1.36 -7.05 -19.05
N ALA A 197 1.24 -8.34 -19.35
CA ALA A 197 0.69 -9.30 -18.41
C ALA A 197 1.42 -10.64 -18.51
N LEU A 198 1.61 -11.32 -17.38
CA LEU A 198 2.33 -12.58 -17.29
C LEU A 198 1.72 -13.66 -18.20
N GLY A 199 0.38 -13.67 -18.31
CA GLY A 199 -0.38 -14.63 -19.13
C GLY A 199 0.03 -14.65 -20.60
N TYR A 200 0.50 -13.53 -21.16
CA TYR A 200 0.94 -13.45 -22.55
C TYR A 200 2.34 -14.03 -22.80
N HIS A 201 3.22 -14.02 -21.79
CA HIS A 201 4.60 -14.49 -21.94
C HIS A 201 4.74 -16.01 -21.78
N PHE A 202 3.78 -16.68 -21.14
CA PHE A 202 3.86 -18.10 -20.79
C PHE A 202 2.66 -18.90 -21.32
N SER A 203 2.55 -18.99 -22.64
CA SER A 203 1.46 -19.70 -23.35
C SER A 203 1.46 -21.24 -23.19
N PHE A 204 2.44 -21.84 -22.48
CA PHE A 204 2.53 -23.28 -22.24
C PHE A 204 2.24 -23.64 -20.78
N SER A 205 1.28 -24.55 -20.56
CA SER A 205 0.75 -24.95 -19.24
C SER A 205 1.80 -25.35 -18.18
N ILE A 206 2.91 -25.97 -18.58
CA ILE A 206 3.99 -26.37 -17.66
C ILE A 206 4.81 -25.16 -17.20
N LEU A 207 5.14 -24.24 -18.11
CA LEU A 207 5.84 -23.00 -17.75
C LEU A 207 4.96 -22.08 -16.91
N LYS A 208 3.65 -22.08 -17.15
CA LYS A 208 2.67 -21.35 -16.33
C LYS A 208 2.69 -21.85 -14.87
N LYS A 209 2.67 -23.17 -14.63
CA LYS A 209 2.76 -23.74 -13.27
C LYS A 209 4.07 -23.40 -12.55
N LEU A 210 5.20 -23.38 -13.28
CA LEU A 210 6.48 -22.96 -12.71
C LEU A 210 6.48 -21.46 -12.39
N ALA A 211 5.97 -20.61 -13.29
CA ALA A 211 5.82 -19.17 -13.06
C ALA A 211 4.93 -18.87 -11.84
N ILE A 212 3.82 -19.61 -11.67
CA ILE A 212 2.92 -19.52 -10.52
C ILE A 212 3.63 -19.84 -9.19
N SER A 213 4.56 -20.79 -9.19
CA SER A 213 5.35 -21.11 -7.99
C SER A 213 6.18 -19.91 -7.52
N PHE A 214 6.71 -19.09 -8.45
CA PHE A 214 7.51 -17.91 -8.11
C PHE A 214 6.69 -16.74 -7.58
N ILE A 215 5.39 -16.68 -7.89
CA ILE A 215 4.50 -15.66 -7.34
C ILE A 215 3.90 -16.10 -5.99
N ASN A 216 4.03 -17.36 -5.55
CA ASN A 216 3.36 -17.82 -4.34
C ASN A 216 3.79 -17.04 -3.08
N THR A 217 2.82 -16.67 -2.24
CA THR A 217 3.07 -15.98 -0.96
C THR A 217 2.07 -16.39 0.11
N THR A 218 2.53 -16.42 1.37
CA THR A 218 1.68 -16.74 2.53
C THR A 218 0.66 -15.65 2.86
N THR A 219 0.80 -14.47 2.26
CA THR A 219 -0.10 -13.33 2.47
C THR A 219 -1.24 -13.28 1.46
N ARG A 220 -1.25 -14.15 0.45
CA ARG A 220 -2.28 -14.11 -0.60
C ARG A 220 -3.63 -14.53 -0.04
N VAL A 221 -4.67 -13.75 -0.35
CA VAL A 221 -6.04 -14.20 -0.14
C VAL A 221 -6.33 -15.29 -1.18
N VAL A 222 -6.72 -16.47 -0.73
CA VAL A 222 -6.93 -17.65 -1.60
C VAL A 222 -7.83 -17.30 -2.79
N GLY A 223 -7.35 -17.59 -4.00
CA GLY A 223 -8.08 -17.38 -5.25
C GLY A 223 -8.13 -15.92 -5.73
N GLN A 224 -7.39 -15.02 -5.10
CA GLN A 224 -7.31 -13.61 -5.48
C GLN A 224 -6.02 -13.34 -6.25
N GLU A 225 -5.87 -13.99 -7.42
CA GLU A 225 -4.79 -13.78 -8.37
C GLU A 225 -5.33 -13.73 -9.80
N TYR A 226 -4.76 -12.86 -10.64
CA TYR A 226 -5.16 -12.70 -12.03
C TYR A 226 -3.96 -12.29 -12.89
N GLU A 227 -3.66 -13.09 -13.92
CA GLU A 227 -2.37 -13.02 -14.64
C GLU A 227 -2.45 -12.34 -16.00
N ASP A 228 -3.66 -12.01 -16.47
CA ASP A 228 -3.89 -11.38 -17.76
C ASP A 228 -3.95 -9.85 -17.64
N LEU A 229 -4.15 -9.17 -18.78
CA LEU A 229 -4.24 -7.71 -18.83
C LEU A 229 -5.32 -7.22 -17.87
N ASN A 230 -4.97 -6.25 -17.03
CA ASN A 230 -5.85 -5.78 -15.98
C ASN A 230 -5.62 -4.34 -15.54
N TYR A 231 -6.64 -3.77 -14.92
CA TYR A 231 -6.56 -2.56 -14.11
C TYR A 231 -7.33 -2.75 -12.80
N GLY A 232 -6.94 -2.00 -11.77
CA GLY A 232 -7.61 -2.00 -10.47
C GLY A 232 -8.68 -0.92 -10.38
N MET A 233 -9.77 -1.22 -9.68
CA MET A 233 -10.81 -0.27 -9.31
C MET A 233 -11.08 -0.37 -7.80
N LEU A 234 -11.25 0.77 -7.15
CA LEU A 234 -11.66 0.85 -5.76
C LEU A 234 -12.98 1.61 -5.67
N GLU A 235 -14.00 0.98 -5.10
CA GLU A 235 -15.31 1.60 -4.82
C GLU A 235 -15.50 1.70 -3.31
N ILE A 236 -15.81 2.91 -2.80
CA ILE A 236 -16.08 3.12 -1.38
C ILE A 236 -17.59 3.23 -1.17
N ASP A 237 -18.16 2.26 -0.45
CA ASP A 237 -19.56 2.32 -0.02
C ASP A 237 -19.66 3.08 1.30
N TRP A 238 -19.92 4.38 1.20
CA TRP A 238 -20.10 5.27 2.35
C TRP A 238 -21.34 4.98 3.20
N ASN A 239 -22.29 4.19 2.70
CA ASN A 239 -23.52 3.86 3.41
C ASN A 239 -23.43 2.52 4.15
N ALA A 240 -22.44 1.69 3.81
CA ALA A 240 -22.16 0.43 4.50
C ALA A 240 -21.77 0.66 5.97
N LYS A 241 -22.21 -0.26 6.83
CA LYS A 241 -21.87 -0.31 8.26
C LYS A 241 -21.47 -1.75 8.61
N PRO A 242 -20.18 -2.06 8.82
CA PRO A 242 -19.03 -1.16 8.79
C PRO A 242 -18.73 -0.58 7.39
N LEU A 243 -17.99 0.54 7.34
CA LEU A 243 -17.54 1.15 6.08
C LEU A 243 -16.82 0.09 5.23
N THR A 244 -17.21 -0.02 3.96
CA THR A 244 -16.68 -1.04 3.05
C THR A 244 -16.05 -0.41 1.83
N VAL A 245 -14.85 -0.87 1.49
CA VAL A 245 -14.17 -0.58 0.23
C VAL A 245 -14.09 -1.86 -0.59
N LYS A 246 -14.71 -1.87 -1.78
CA LYS A 246 -14.59 -2.97 -2.73
C LYS A 246 -13.33 -2.76 -3.55
N ALA A 247 -12.43 -3.73 -3.52
CA ALA A 247 -11.27 -3.81 -4.39
C ALA A 247 -11.59 -4.77 -5.53
N GLU A 248 -11.55 -4.26 -6.75
CA GLU A 248 -11.85 -5.02 -7.95
C GLU A 248 -10.66 -5.02 -8.90
N ILE A 249 -10.47 -6.14 -9.60
CA ILE A 249 -9.54 -6.25 -10.71
C ILE A 249 -10.37 -6.53 -11.96
N TRP A 250 -10.22 -5.67 -12.95
CA TRP A 250 -10.92 -5.74 -14.22
C TRP A 250 -9.95 -6.15 -15.32
N GLY A 251 -10.31 -7.20 -16.06
CA GLY A 251 -9.64 -7.59 -17.30
C GLY A 251 -10.44 -7.17 -18.53
N ILE A 252 -9.99 -7.61 -19.71
CA ILE A 252 -10.64 -7.28 -20.99
C ILE A 252 -12.08 -7.85 -21.06
N GLU A 253 -12.30 -9.03 -20.49
CA GLU A 253 -13.60 -9.71 -20.50
C GLU A 253 -14.54 -9.25 -19.38
N GLY A 254 -14.12 -8.27 -18.57
CA GLY A 254 -14.87 -7.75 -17.43
C GLY A 254 -14.18 -8.01 -16.10
N ARG A 255 -14.96 -8.01 -15.03
CA ARG A 255 -14.43 -8.11 -13.66
C ARG A 255 -13.90 -9.51 -13.38
N ALA A 256 -12.60 -9.60 -13.12
CA ALA A 256 -11.88 -10.83 -12.85
C ALA A 256 -11.85 -11.17 -11.35
N LEU A 257 -11.58 -10.17 -10.50
CA LEU A 257 -11.55 -10.33 -9.04
C LEU A 257 -12.42 -9.28 -8.36
N GLU A 258 -13.00 -9.65 -7.22
CA GLU A 258 -13.71 -8.76 -6.30
C GLU A 258 -13.37 -9.19 -4.87
N TYR A 259 -13.08 -8.21 -4.01
CA TYR A 259 -12.83 -8.42 -2.60
C TYR A 259 -13.26 -7.22 -1.75
N GLU A 260 -13.98 -7.46 -0.67
CA GLU A 260 -14.43 -6.42 0.27
C GLU A 260 -13.44 -6.22 1.41
N VAL A 261 -13.00 -4.99 1.62
CA VAL A 261 -12.20 -4.57 2.78
C VAL A 261 -13.08 -3.69 3.67
N LYS A 262 -13.24 -4.08 4.93
CA LYS A 262 -14.12 -3.42 5.90
C LYS A 262 -13.32 -2.69 6.96
N SER A 263 -13.85 -1.58 7.48
CA SER A 263 -13.31 -0.94 8.68
C SER A 263 -13.44 -1.86 9.90
N VAL A 264 -12.62 -1.58 10.92
CA VAL A 264 -12.49 -2.38 12.16
C VAL A 264 -12.85 -1.55 13.37
#